data_AF-A0ABD5X3Z4-F1
#
_entry.id   AF-A0ABD5X3Z4-F1
#
_cell.length_a   1.000
_cell.length_b   1.000
_cell.length_c   1.000
_cell.angle_alpha   90.00
_cell.angle_beta   90.00
_cell.angle_gamma   90.00
#
_symmetry.space_group_name_H-M   'P 1'
#
loop_
_entity.id
_entity.type
_entity.pdbx_description
1 polymer ?
#
loop_
_entity_poly.entity_id
_entity_poly.type
_entity_poly.pdbx_seq_one_letter_code
_entity_poly.pdbx_strand_id
1 'polypeptide(L)' 'MGVDGINVKEVVRPETLTDFVDLAVPELRERDVLDTPTGETLREQSCGRSRLPSGHPGR' A
#
# COMPACT_ATOMS: atom_id res chain seq x y z
N MET A 1 -3.59 3.07 -17.01
CA MET A 1 -3.77 1.71 -16.46
C MET A 1 -4.35 1.88 -15.07
N GLY A 2 -5.55 1.34 -14.79
CA GLY A 2 -6.22 1.50 -13.49
C GLY A 2 -5.66 0.49 -12.49
N VAL A 3 -4.60 0.88 -11.78
CA VAL A 3 -3.95 0.08 -10.74
C VAL A 3 -4.15 0.75 -9.39
N ASP A 4 -4.38 -0.05 -8.34
CA ASP A 4 -4.66 0.44 -6.98
C ASP A 4 -3.40 0.54 -6.10
N GLY A 5 -2.25 0.10 -6.61
CA GLY A 5 -1.00 0.10 -5.85
C GLY A 5 0.18 -0.46 -6.64
N ILE A 6 1.34 -0.50 -5.98
CA ILE A 6 2.61 -0.97 -6.56
C ILE A 6 3.33 -1.93 -5.62
N ASN A 7 4.12 -2.84 -6.21
CA ASN A 7 5.12 -3.61 -5.48
C ASN A 7 6.49 -3.01 -5.76
N VAL A 8 7.15 -2.46 -4.73
CA VAL A 8 8.51 -1.91 -4.85
C VAL A 8 9.52 -3.05 -4.72
N LYS A 9 10.32 -3.27 -5.77
CA LYS A 9 11.39 -4.25 -5.76
C LYS A 9 12.73 -3.57 -5.51
N GLU A 10 13.50 -4.13 -4.58
CA GLU A 10 14.85 -3.65 -4.28
C GLU A 10 15.85 -4.06 -5.37
N VAL A 11 16.73 -3.14 -5.73
CA VAL A 11 17.93 -3.42 -6.53
C VAL A 11 19.14 -3.60 -5.61
N VAL A 12 19.23 -2.77 -4.57
CA VAL A 12 20.24 -2.82 -3.50
C VAL A 12 19.53 -2.72 -2.14
N ARG A 13 19.94 -3.56 -1.18
CA ARG A 13 19.27 -3.70 0.12
C ARG A 13 20.12 -3.13 1.25
N PRO A 14 19.56 -2.29 2.14
CA PRO A 14 18.18 -1.77 2.16
C PRO A 14 18.01 -0.44 1.38
N GLU A 15 19.07 0.06 0.72
CA GLU A 15 19.15 1.43 0.24
C GLU A 15 18.00 1.80 -0.71
N THR A 16 17.56 0.87 -1.57
CA THR A 16 16.44 1.16 -2.49
C THR A 16 15.15 1.51 -1.74
N LEU A 17 14.88 0.83 -0.61
CA LEU A 17 13.68 1.12 0.19
C LEU A 17 13.85 2.41 0.99
N THR A 18 15.03 2.65 1.55
CA THR A 18 15.33 3.90 2.27
C THR A 18 15.15 5.10 1.34
N ASP A 19 15.77 5.07 0.15
CA ASP A 19 15.66 6.15 -0.83
C ASP A 19 14.21 6.36 -1.29
N PHE A 20 13.45 5.28 -1.46
CA PHE A 20 12.02 5.39 -1.82
C PHE A 20 11.21 6.06 -0.72
N VAL A 21 11.44 5.69 0.55
CA VAL A 21 10.75 6.30 1.70
C VAL A 21 11.15 7.76 1.88
N ASP A 22 12.43 8.09 1.70
CA ASP A 22 12.93 9.44 1.95
C ASP A 22 12.59 10.41 0.80
N LEU A 23 12.58 9.91 -0.45
CA LEU A 23 12.44 10.77 -1.63
C LEU A 23 11.08 10.66 -2.31
N ALA A 24 10.49 9.47 -2.44
CA ALA A 24 9.25 9.30 -3.20
C ALA A 24 7.98 9.44 -2.35
N VAL A 25 7.98 8.90 -1.12
CA VAL A 25 6.79 8.96 -0.24
C VAL A 25 6.33 10.40 0.06
N PRO A 26 7.21 11.40 0.30
CA PRO A 26 6.77 12.79 0.51
C PRO A 26 6.02 13.35 -0.70
N GLU A 27 6.56 13.14 -1.91
CA GLU A 27 5.95 13.58 -3.17
C GLU A 27 4.59 12.93 -3.43
N LEU A 28 4.46 11.63 -3.12
CA LEU A 28 3.20 10.91 -3.28
C LEU A 28 2.13 11.42 -2.32
N ARG A 29 2.52 11.81 -1.09
CA ARG A 29 1.62 12.44 -0.12
C ARG A 29 1.23 13.86 -0.51
N GLU A 30 2.17 14.66 -1.00
CA GLU A 30 1.89 16.01 -1.48
C GLU A 30 0.87 16.00 -2.64
N ARG A 31 0.91 14.96 -3.47
CA ARG A 31 -0.02 14.77 -4.59
C ARG A 31 -1.31 14.05 -4.20
N ASP A 32 -1.51 13.74 -2.93
CA ASP A 32 -2.71 13.06 -2.41
C ASP A 32 -2.99 11.70 -3.08
N VAL A 33 -1.92 10.97 -3.44
CA VAL A 33 -2.00 9.62 -4.03
C VAL A 33 -1.50 8.53 -3.09
N LEU A 34 -1.14 8.89 -1.85
CA LEU A 34 -0.71 7.97 -0.81
C LEU A 34 -1.32 8.36 0.54
N ASP A 35 -2.41 7.68 0.88
CA ASP A 35 -3.15 7.90 2.12
C ASP A 35 -2.44 7.32 3.36
N THR A 36 -2.84 7.84 4.53
CA THR A 36 -2.52 7.19 5.80
C THR A 36 -3.47 6.01 6.01
N PRO A 37 -2.97 4.77 6.17
CA PRO A 37 -3.83 3.60 6.33
C PRO A 37 -4.66 3.67 7.61
N THR A 38 -5.91 3.22 7.53
CA THR A 38 -6.86 3.20 8.65
C THR A 38 -7.46 1.80 8.85
N GLY A 39 -7.75 1.44 10.10
CA GLY A 39 -8.25 0.11 10.46
C GLY A 39 -7.19 -0.78 11.13
N GLU A 40 -7.65 -1.80 11.85
CA GLU A 40 -6.80 -2.64 12.71
C GLU A 40 -6.10 -3.75 11.91
N THR A 41 -6.74 -4.26 10.87
CA THR A 41 -6.24 -5.34 10.04
C THR A 41 -5.79 -4.83 8.67
N LEU A 42 -4.83 -5.54 8.05
CA LEU A 42 -4.40 -5.25 6.67
C LEU A 42 -5.58 -5.24 5.69
N ARG A 43 -6.58 -6.10 5.90
CA ARG A 43 -7.75 -6.15 5.01
C ARG A 43 -8.69 -4.95 5.20
N GLU A 44 -8.77 -4.37 6.39
CA GLU A 44 -9.48 -3.10 6.58
C GLU A 44 -8.75 -1.97 5.86
N GLN A 45 -7.42 -1.90 6.04
CA GLN A 45 -6.59 -0.85 5.43
C GLN A 45 -6.62 -0.90 3.90
N SER A 46 -6.65 -2.08 3.29
CA SER A 46 -6.60 -2.23 1.83
C SER A 46 -7.94 -2.52 1.15
N CYS A 47 -8.95 -3.01 1.87
CA CYS A 47 -10.24 -3.43 1.29
C CYS A 47 -11.46 -2.89 2.02
N GLY A 48 -11.29 -2.07 3.06
CA GLY A 48 -12.38 -1.46 3.84
C GLY A 48 -13.19 -2.43 4.70
N ARG A 49 -12.72 -3.66 4.93
CA ARG A 49 -13.42 -4.69 5.74
C ARG A 49 -12.47 -5.72 6.34
N SER A 50 -12.74 -6.17 7.56
CA SER A 50 -11.86 -7.14 8.25
C SER A 50 -11.92 -8.57 7.70
N ARG A 51 -13.09 -8.99 7.18
CA ARG A 51 -13.32 -10.36 6.72
C ARG A 51 -13.56 -10.47 5.22
N LEU A 52 -13.39 -11.69 4.72
CA LEU A 52 -13.63 -12.02 3.31
C LEU A 52 -15.09 -11.75 2.92
N PRO A 53 -15.34 -11.17 1.72
CA PRO A 53 -16.67 -11.00 1.19
C PRO A 53 -17.38 -12.35 1.01
N SER A 54 -18.72 -12.33 1.02
CA SER A 54 -19.57 -13.54 0.94
C SER A 54 -19.25 -14.47 -0.25
N GLY A 55 -18.78 -13.92 -1.38
CA GLY A 55 -18.41 -14.69 -2.57
C GLY A 55 -16.94 -15.12 -2.65
N HIS A 56 -16.13 -14.89 -1.62
CA HIS A 56 -14.72 -15.28 -1.65
C HIS A 56 -14.56 -16.79 -1.36
N PRO A 57 -13.80 -17.55 -2.16
CA PRO A 57 -13.67 -19.02 -2.00
C PRO A 57 -13.15 -19.48 -0.63
N GLY A 58 -12.35 -18.63 0.03
CA GLY A 58 -11.80 -18.91 1.36
C GLY A 58 -12.66 -18.46 2.55
N ARG A 59 -13.92 -18.08 2.32
CA ARG A 59 -14.83 -17.69 3.41
C ARG A 59 -15.41 -18.90 4.14
#